data_AF-A0A815UTX5-F1
#
_entry.id   AF-A0A815UTX5-F1
#
_cell.length_a   1.000
_cell.length_b   1.000
_cell.length_c   1.000
_cell.angle_alpha   90.00
_cell.angle_beta   90.00
_cell.angle_gamma   90.00
#
_symmetry.space_group_name_H-M   'P 1'
#
loop_
_entity.id
_entity.type
_entity.pdbx_description
1 polymer ?
#
loop_
_entity_poly.entity_id
_entity_poly.type
_entity_poly.pdbx_seq_one_letter_code
_entity_poly.pdbx_strand_id
1 'polypeptide(L)'
;MTDNLEPVLFEINADPTMATTKPFADISPFSQYPREAEILFMLGSIFRVKSIHRSGDSQVWIIRMVLCSDNEHELKHVLMDMKRQFGSGKTDLRTLGRLLSEMNKPDLAEKYFIRLLEQLPPNDPLLDDLYQDLAKFASQAGNLDKSMEWRKKAIALQQQNELA
;
A
#
# COMPACT_ATOMS: atom_id res chain seq x y z
N MET A 1 26.64 17.26 14.93
CA MET A 1 26.38 16.84 13.53
C MET A 1 25.32 17.79 13.02
N THR A 2 25.64 18.62 12.03
CA THR A 2 24.64 19.47 11.39
C THR A 2 23.84 18.57 10.45
N ASP A 3 22.58 18.33 10.80
CA ASP A 3 21.64 17.64 9.91
C ASP A 3 21.50 18.49 8.64
N ASN A 4 22.04 18.00 7.53
CA ASN A 4 21.90 18.59 6.20
C ASN A 4 20.48 18.36 5.64
N LEU A 5 19.45 18.56 6.46
CA LEU A 5 18.06 18.40 6.08
C LEU A 5 17.56 19.70 5.47
N GLU A 6 17.01 19.62 4.26
CA GLU A 6 16.35 20.75 3.61
C GLU A 6 14.83 20.58 3.67
N PRO A 7 14.07 21.62 4.00
CA PRO A 7 12.62 21.54 4.05
C PRO A 7 12.04 21.40 2.63
N VAL A 8 11.02 20.55 2.51
CA VAL A 8 10.32 20.27 1.24
C VAL A 8 8.82 20.46 1.43
N LEU A 9 8.18 21.14 0.47
CA LEU A 9 6.74 21.28 0.35
C LEU A 9 6.26 20.61 -0.94
N PHE A 10 5.28 19.73 -0.82
CA PHE A 10 4.60 19.11 -1.95
C PHE A 10 3.31 19.88 -2.25
N GLU A 11 3.19 20.41 -3.47
CA GLU A 11 1.96 21.02 -3.98
C GLU A 11 1.32 20.04 -4.98
N ILE A 12 0.21 19.43 -4.59
CA ILE A 12 -0.48 18.42 -5.39
C ILE A 12 -1.74 19.04 -5.99
N ASN A 13 -1.78 19.15 -7.31
CA ASN A 13 -3.00 19.47 -8.04
C ASN A 13 -3.75 18.16 -8.35
N ALA A 14 -4.92 18.00 -7.75
CA ALA A 14 -5.79 16.85 -7.95
C ALA A 14 -7.18 17.32 -8.39
N ASP A 15 -7.47 17.18 -9.69
CA ASP A 15 -8.77 17.53 -10.25
C ASP A 15 -9.72 16.33 -10.15
N PRO A 16 -10.80 16.40 -9.36
CA PRO A 16 -11.75 15.30 -9.20
C PRO A 16 -12.54 15.00 -10.48
N THR A 17 -12.56 15.91 -11.46
CA THR A 17 -13.31 15.73 -12.71
C THR A 17 -12.52 14.94 -13.77
N MET A 18 -11.20 14.83 -13.62
CA MET A 18 -10.33 14.21 -14.61
C MET A 18 -10.20 12.69 -14.45
N ALA A 19 -10.53 12.14 -13.28
CA ALA A 19 -10.42 10.72 -13.01
C ALA A 19 -11.75 9.99 -13.24
N THR A 20 -11.70 8.84 -13.90
CA THR A 20 -12.85 7.93 -14.03
C THR A 20 -13.12 7.17 -12.73
N THR A 21 -12.11 7.04 -11.87
CA THR A 21 -12.20 6.50 -10.52
C THR A 21 -12.35 7.63 -9.48
N LYS A 22 -12.52 7.28 -8.20
CA LYS A 22 -12.43 8.23 -7.08
C LYS A 22 -11.03 8.11 -6.46
N PRO A 23 -10.00 8.79 -6.98
CA PRO A 23 -8.61 8.57 -6.59
C PRO A 23 -8.26 9.18 -5.23
N PHE A 24 -9.08 10.09 -4.69
CA PHE A 24 -8.90 10.65 -3.36
C PHE A 24 -10.23 11.00 -2.70
N ALA A 25 -10.19 11.20 -1.39
CA ALA A 25 -11.32 11.61 -0.57
C ALA A 25 -10.87 12.59 0.52
N ASP A 26 -11.73 13.56 0.82
CA ASP A 26 -11.61 14.37 2.03
C ASP A 26 -12.01 13.50 3.23
N ILE A 27 -11.06 13.29 4.14
CA ILE A 27 -11.26 12.53 5.37
C ILE A 27 -11.17 13.40 6.63
N SER A 28 -11.13 14.73 6.47
CA SER A 28 -11.18 15.69 7.57
C SER A 28 -12.30 15.40 8.58
N PRO A 29 -13.52 14.97 8.17
CA PRO A 29 -14.59 14.62 9.11
C PRO A 29 -14.28 13.43 10.02
N PHE A 30 -13.34 12.56 9.63
CA PHE A 30 -12.95 11.35 10.37
C PHE A 30 -11.61 11.52 11.11
N SER A 31 -10.92 12.64 10.89
CA SER A 31 -9.62 12.90 11.49
C SER A 31 -9.74 13.12 13.00
N GLN A 32 -8.76 12.63 13.74
CA GLN A 32 -8.58 13.00 15.15
C GLN A 32 -8.32 14.50 15.30
N TYR A 33 -7.78 15.15 14.25
CA TYR A 33 -7.49 16.58 14.20
C TYR A 33 -8.20 17.24 13.01
N PRO A 34 -9.48 17.62 13.14
CA PRO A 34 -10.30 18.14 12.03
C PRO A 34 -9.75 19.39 11.33
N ARG A 35 -8.79 20.09 11.95
CA ARG A 35 -8.15 21.30 11.38
C ARG A 35 -7.03 20.99 10.38
N GLU A 36 -6.59 19.74 10.28
CA GLU A 36 -5.47 19.35 9.41
C GLU A 36 -5.88 19.16 7.95
N ALA A 37 -7.18 19.23 7.64
CA ALA A 37 -7.72 19.15 6.27
C ALA A 37 -7.20 17.92 5.50
N GLU A 38 -7.26 16.74 6.14
CA GLU A 38 -6.62 15.53 5.63
C GLU A 38 -7.29 14.98 4.37
N ILE A 39 -6.49 14.74 3.33
CA ILE A 39 -6.91 14.11 2.08
C ILE A 39 -6.31 12.70 1.98
N LEU A 40 -7.15 11.69 1.81
CA LEU A 40 -6.74 10.31 1.58
C LEU A 40 -6.65 10.05 0.07
N PHE A 41 -5.49 9.61 -0.40
CA PHE A 41 -5.32 9.12 -1.76
C PHE A 41 -5.42 7.60 -1.82
N MET A 42 -6.00 7.07 -2.89
CA MET A 42 -6.03 5.63 -3.14
C MET A 42 -4.61 5.11 -3.35
N LEU A 43 -4.36 3.90 -2.83
CA LEU A 43 -3.11 3.21 -3.09
C LEU A 43 -2.96 2.96 -4.60
N GLY A 44 -1.80 3.34 -5.14
CA GLY A 44 -1.52 3.28 -6.58
C GLY A 44 -1.89 4.57 -7.34
N SER A 45 -2.31 5.64 -6.64
CA SER A 45 -2.39 6.97 -7.25
C SER A 45 -1.02 7.38 -7.78
N ILE A 46 -0.94 7.73 -9.06
CA ILE A 46 0.30 8.21 -9.66
C ILE A 46 0.26 9.72 -9.79
N PHE A 47 1.37 10.33 -9.43
CA PHE A 47 1.57 11.76 -9.52
C PHE A 47 2.73 12.06 -10.47
N ARG A 48 2.48 12.94 -11.43
CA ARG A 48 3.53 13.44 -12.34
C ARG A 48 4.14 14.71 -11.76
N VAL A 49 5.45 14.71 -11.57
CA VAL A 49 6.21 15.91 -11.20
C VAL A 49 6.17 16.90 -12.36
N LYS A 50 5.77 18.14 -12.07
CA LYS A 50 5.70 19.25 -13.03
C LYS A 50 6.88 20.20 -12.88
N SER A 51 7.29 20.49 -11.65
CA SER A 51 8.49 21.29 -11.41
C SER A 51 9.05 21.04 -10.01
N ILE A 52 10.34 21.28 -9.88
CA ILE A 52 11.07 21.29 -8.62
C ILE A 52 11.83 22.61 -8.60
N HIS A 53 11.59 23.43 -7.59
CA HIS A 53 12.25 24.73 -7.47
C HIS A 53 12.37 25.12 -6.00
N ARG A 54 13.36 25.95 -5.68
CA ARG A 54 13.55 26.48 -4.33
C ARG A 54 12.84 27.82 -4.21
N SER A 55 11.98 27.96 -3.22
CA SER A 55 11.36 29.23 -2.88
C SER A 55 12.44 30.20 -2.38
N GLY A 56 12.58 31.34 -3.05
CA GLY A 56 13.58 32.36 -2.70
C GLY A 56 13.40 32.90 -1.28
N ASP A 57 12.15 33.04 -0.85
CA ASP A 57 11.80 33.71 0.41
C ASP A 57 11.85 32.78 1.62
N SER A 58 11.53 31.50 1.44
CA SER A 58 11.39 30.53 2.54
C SER A 58 12.48 29.47 2.60
N GLN A 59 13.41 29.44 1.62
CA GLN A 59 14.45 28.41 1.51
C GLN A 59 13.91 26.96 1.50
N VAL A 60 12.64 26.79 1.11
CA VAL A 60 11.96 25.49 0.99
C VAL A 60 11.98 25.03 -0.46
N TRP A 61 12.23 23.75 -0.69
CA TRP A 61 12.02 23.13 -2.00
C TRP A 61 10.53 22.88 -2.24
N ILE A 62 9.99 23.44 -3.30
CA ILE A 62 8.60 23.23 -3.73
C ILE A 62 8.61 22.23 -4.88
N ILE A 63 7.96 21.09 -4.65
CA ILE A 63 7.74 20.05 -5.65
C ILE A 63 6.29 20.11 -6.08
N ARG A 64 6.04 20.58 -7.30
CA ARG A 64 4.70 20.65 -7.89
C ARG A 64 4.39 19.38 -8.63
N MET A 65 3.23 18.80 -8.33
CA MET A 65 2.80 17.51 -8.84
C MET A 65 1.34 17.58 -9.29
N VAL A 66 0.99 16.76 -10.29
CA VAL A 66 -0.41 16.58 -10.70
C VAL A 66 -0.80 15.12 -10.56
N LEU A 67 -1.98 14.87 -10.02
CA LEU A 67 -2.58 13.55 -10.02
C LEU A 67 -2.93 13.13 -11.45
N CYS A 68 -2.40 12.01 -11.90
CA CYS A 68 -2.65 11.48 -13.23
C CYS A 68 -4.00 10.77 -13.30
N SER A 69 -4.69 10.85 -14.44
CA SER A 69 -5.91 10.08 -14.67
C SER A 69 -5.60 8.67 -15.20
N ASP A 70 -6.53 7.74 -14.96
CA ASP A 70 -6.43 6.35 -15.43
C ASP A 70 -6.40 6.22 -16.96
N ASN A 71 -6.72 7.29 -17.69
CA ASN A 71 -6.81 7.31 -19.16
C ASN A 71 -5.51 7.76 -19.85
N GLU A 72 -4.51 8.21 -19.09
CA GLU A 72 -3.19 8.51 -19.65
C GLU A 72 -2.50 7.19 -20.06
N HIS A 73 -2.41 6.96 -21.38
CA HIS A 73 -2.06 5.65 -21.96
C HIS A 73 -0.67 5.15 -21.51
N GLU A 74 0.28 6.05 -21.30
CA GLU A 74 1.63 5.71 -20.82
C GLU A 74 1.63 5.22 -19.37
N LEU A 75 0.72 5.71 -18.53
CA LEU A 75 0.64 5.32 -17.13
C LEU A 75 -0.14 4.02 -16.90
N LYS A 76 -0.96 3.60 -17.86
CA LYS A 76 -1.60 2.29 -17.81
C LYS A 76 -0.57 1.16 -17.74
N HIS A 77 0.52 1.27 -18.49
CA HIS A 77 1.59 0.27 -18.44
C HIS A 77 2.30 0.27 -17.08
N VAL A 78 2.64 1.44 -16.53
CA VAL A 78 3.26 1.56 -15.20
C VAL A 78 2.34 1.01 -14.10
N LEU A 79 1.04 1.34 -14.14
CA LEU A 79 0.04 0.81 -13.21
C LEU A 79 -0.14 -0.70 -13.37
N MET A 80 -0.17 -1.21 -14.60
CA MET A 80 -0.26 -2.65 -14.87
C MET A 80 0.99 -3.39 -14.40
N ASP A 81 2.18 -2.84 -14.62
CA ASP A 81 3.44 -3.42 -14.19
C ASP A 81 3.56 -3.41 -12.66
N MET A 82 3.21 -2.30 -12.01
CA MET A 82 3.09 -2.26 -10.55
C MET A 82 2.08 -3.31 -10.08
N LYS A 83 0.85 -3.31 -10.59
CA LYS A 83 -0.17 -4.30 -10.22
C LYS A 83 0.33 -5.73 -10.41
N ARG A 84 1.00 -6.03 -11.52
CA ARG A 84 1.57 -7.35 -11.84
C ARG A 84 2.70 -7.74 -10.89
N GLN A 85 3.52 -6.80 -10.45
CA GLN A 85 4.54 -7.05 -9.41
C GLN A 85 3.88 -7.34 -8.05
N PHE A 86 2.74 -6.72 -7.75
CA PHE A 86 2.08 -6.81 -6.45
C PHE A 86 0.95 -7.87 -6.34
N GLY A 87 0.37 -8.37 -7.44
CA GLY A 87 -0.65 -9.44 -7.41
C GLY A 87 -1.63 -9.47 -8.60
N SER A 88 -2.77 -10.16 -8.42
CA SER A 88 -3.77 -10.50 -9.46
C SER A 88 -4.61 -9.32 -10.00
N GLY A 89 -4.14 -8.08 -9.83
CA GLY A 89 -4.81 -6.88 -10.35
C GLY A 89 -5.98 -6.34 -9.51
N LYS A 90 -6.41 -7.05 -8.46
CA LYS A 90 -7.34 -6.54 -7.43
C LYS A 90 -6.55 -5.91 -6.29
N THR A 91 -6.92 -4.68 -5.92
CA THR A 91 -6.44 -4.03 -4.69
C THR A 91 -7.19 -4.65 -3.52
N ASP A 92 -6.60 -5.66 -2.87
CA ASP A 92 -7.14 -6.29 -1.67
C ASP A 92 -6.20 -6.12 -0.46
N LEU A 93 -6.66 -6.55 0.72
CA LEU A 93 -5.89 -6.43 1.96
C LEU A 93 -4.55 -7.20 1.92
N ARG A 94 -4.46 -8.26 1.11
CA ARG A 94 -3.23 -9.04 0.94
C ARG A 94 -2.20 -8.23 0.15
N THR A 95 -2.62 -7.59 -0.94
CA THR A 95 -1.77 -6.66 -1.70
C THR A 95 -1.29 -5.51 -0.83
N LEU A 96 -2.16 -4.94 0.00
CA LEU A 96 -1.77 -3.88 0.96
C LEU A 96 -0.74 -4.38 1.97
N GLY A 97 -0.94 -5.56 2.57
CA GLY A 97 0.00 -6.16 3.52
C GLY A 97 1.38 -6.38 2.90
N ARG A 98 1.44 -6.89 1.67
CA ARG A 98 2.70 -7.10 0.94
C ARG A 98 3.43 -5.77 0.67
N LEU A 99 2.70 -4.76 0.22
CA LEU A 99 3.27 -3.44 -0.07
C LEU A 99 3.83 -2.78 1.20
N LEU A 100 3.11 -2.87 2.33
CA LEU A 100 3.60 -2.37 3.61
C LEU A 100 4.88 -3.07 4.06
N SER A 101 4.99 -4.38 3.80
CA SER A 101 6.21 -5.14 4.07
C SER A 101 7.39 -4.62 3.23
N GLU A 102 7.18 -4.37 1.94
CA GLU A 102 8.22 -3.81 1.05
C GLU A 102 8.60 -2.37 1.41
N MET A 103 7.67 -1.59 1.95
CA MET A 103 7.93 -0.25 2.48
C MET A 103 8.64 -0.26 3.85
N ASN A 104 9.12 -1.43 4.30
CA ASN A 104 9.74 -1.61 5.61
C ASN A 104 8.84 -1.18 6.78
N LYS A 105 7.52 -1.43 6.67
CA LYS A 105 6.51 -1.22 7.72
C LYS A 105 5.95 -2.56 8.22
N PRO A 106 6.77 -3.41 8.85
CA PRO A 106 6.42 -4.78 9.16
C PRO A 106 5.21 -4.92 10.09
N ASP A 107 5.12 -4.12 11.15
CA ASP A 107 4.02 -4.22 12.12
C ASP A 107 2.64 -3.96 11.48
N LEU A 108 2.59 -3.03 10.52
CA LEU A 108 1.37 -2.74 9.77
C LEU A 108 1.05 -3.87 8.79
N ALA A 109 2.06 -4.45 8.13
CA ALA A 109 1.87 -5.59 7.23
C ALA A 109 1.24 -6.78 7.98
N GLU A 110 1.81 -7.17 9.13
CA GLU A 110 1.28 -8.27 9.97
C GLU A 110 -0.17 -7.99 10.38
N LYS A 111 -0.47 -6.76 10.83
CA LYS A 111 -1.83 -6.35 11.20
C LYS A 111 -2.85 -6.55 10.08
N TYR A 112 -2.51 -6.19 8.85
CA TYR A 112 -3.44 -6.34 7.72
C TYR A 112 -3.56 -7.78 7.25
N PHE A 113 -2.51 -8.59 7.31
CA PHE A 113 -2.60 -10.02 7.03
C PHE A 113 -3.46 -10.76 8.05
N ILE A 114 -3.31 -10.46 9.35
CA ILE A 114 -4.16 -11.03 10.41
C ILE A 114 -5.61 -10.59 10.23
N ARG A 115 -5.86 -9.31 9.95
CA ARG A 115 -7.23 -8.82 9.68
C ARG A 115 -7.86 -9.53 8.49
N LEU A 116 -7.10 -9.77 7.41
CA LEU A 116 -7.61 -10.54 6.28
C LEU A 116 -7.93 -11.97 6.68
N LEU A 117 -7.07 -12.62 7.48
CA LEU A 117 -7.29 -13.98 7.98
C LEU A 117 -8.60 -14.10 8.76
N GLU A 118 -8.93 -13.11 9.58
CA GLU A 118 -10.19 -13.06 10.35
C GLU A 118 -11.44 -12.86 9.48
N GLN A 119 -11.28 -12.31 8.28
CA GLN A 119 -12.38 -12.01 7.36
C GLN A 119 -12.66 -13.14 6.35
N LEU A 120 -11.70 -14.05 6.15
CA LEU A 120 -11.83 -15.14 5.19
C LEU A 120 -12.67 -16.29 5.77
N PRO A 121 -13.59 -16.88 4.99
CA PRO A 121 -14.31 -18.07 5.42
C PRO A 121 -13.36 -19.28 5.59
N PRO A 122 -13.73 -20.27 6.42
CA PRO A 122 -12.99 -21.52 6.49
C PRO A 122 -13.03 -22.18 5.11
N ASN A 123 -11.85 -22.46 4.54
CA ASN A 123 -11.62 -22.98 3.17
C ASN A 123 -11.64 -21.94 2.03
N ASP A 124 -11.47 -20.65 2.31
CA ASP A 124 -11.18 -19.70 1.24
C ASP A 124 -9.87 -20.10 0.51
N PRO A 125 -9.84 -20.16 -0.84
CA PRO A 125 -8.63 -20.46 -1.60
C PRO A 125 -7.44 -19.53 -1.28
N LEU A 126 -7.70 -18.31 -0.79
CA LEU A 126 -6.66 -17.36 -0.42
C LEU A 126 -5.97 -17.67 0.91
N LEU A 127 -6.52 -18.58 1.74
CA LEU A 127 -5.96 -18.90 3.05
C LEU A 127 -4.56 -19.51 2.95
N ASP A 128 -4.33 -20.42 2.00
CA ASP A 128 -3.02 -21.05 1.81
C ASP A 128 -1.96 -19.99 1.47
N ASP A 129 -2.29 -19.17 0.48
CA ASP A 129 -1.52 -18.02 0.02
C ASP A 129 -1.21 -17.02 1.15
N LEU A 130 -2.18 -16.79 2.04
CA LEU A 130 -2.04 -15.89 3.18
C LEU A 130 -1.15 -16.46 4.29
N TYR A 131 -1.26 -17.77 4.57
CA TYR A 131 -0.35 -18.44 5.52
C TYR A 131 1.09 -18.44 5.03
N GLN A 132 1.32 -18.63 3.73
CA GLN A 132 2.66 -18.53 3.15
C GLN A 132 3.24 -17.11 3.26
N ASP A 133 2.43 -16.08 3.00
CA ASP A 133 2.85 -14.69 3.16
C ASP A 133 3.19 -14.36 4.63
N LEU A 134 2.37 -14.79 5.59
CA LEU A 134 2.64 -14.65 7.03
C LEU A 134 3.92 -15.38 7.47
N ALA A 135 4.16 -16.58 6.94
CA ALA A 135 5.39 -17.33 7.22
C ALA A 135 6.63 -16.63 6.67
N LYS A 136 6.58 -16.17 5.42
CA LYS A 136 7.68 -15.42 4.80
C LYS A 136 7.97 -14.15 5.59
N PHE A 137 6.93 -13.43 5.96
CA PHE A 137 7.02 -12.22 6.77
C PHE A 137 7.67 -12.49 8.14
N ALA A 138 7.20 -13.49 8.89
CA ALA A 138 7.79 -13.86 10.18
C ALA A 138 9.26 -14.27 10.05
N SER A 139 9.64 -14.93 8.94
CA SER A 139 11.03 -15.28 8.64
C SER A 139 11.90 -14.04 8.43
N GLN A 140 11.38 -13.05 7.68
CA GLN A 140 12.08 -11.78 7.43
C GLN A 140 12.25 -10.96 8.72
N ALA A 141 11.29 -11.06 9.65
CA ALA A 141 11.38 -10.45 10.97
C ALA A 141 12.31 -11.22 11.95
N GLY A 142 12.93 -12.32 11.52
CA GLY A 142 13.79 -13.17 12.36
C GLY A 142 13.03 -14.08 13.33
N ASN A 143 11.70 -14.10 13.29
CA ASN A 143 10.87 -14.96 14.13
C ASN A 143 10.58 -16.30 13.43
N LEU A 144 11.56 -17.20 13.51
CA LEU A 144 11.51 -18.50 12.86
C LEU A 144 10.41 -19.41 13.44
N ASP A 145 10.11 -19.29 14.74
CA ASP A 145 9.06 -20.08 15.38
C ASP A 145 7.68 -19.73 14.82
N LYS A 146 7.32 -18.44 14.79
CA LYS A 146 6.08 -17.97 14.14
C LYS A 146 6.03 -18.39 12.67
N SER A 147 7.15 -18.30 11.95
CA SER A 147 7.21 -18.73 10.55
C SER A 147 6.84 -20.20 10.40
N MET A 148 7.39 -21.06 11.24
CA MET A 148 7.10 -22.49 11.23
C MET A 148 5.65 -22.79 11.60
N GLU A 149 5.07 -22.08 12.55
CA GLU A 149 3.64 -22.20 12.88
C GLU A 149 2.74 -21.90 11.69
N TRP A 150 3.00 -20.81 10.97
CA TRP A 150 2.22 -20.45 9.79
C TRP A 150 2.37 -21.47 8.66
N ARG A 151 3.58 -21.98 8.41
CA ARG A 151 3.79 -23.04 7.40
C ARG A 151 3.05 -24.33 7.75
N LYS A 152 3.02 -24.72 9.03
CA LYS A 152 2.26 -25.89 9.48
C LYS A 152 0.77 -25.73 9.21
N LYS A 153 0.22 -24.54 9.41
CA LYS A 153 -1.19 -24.23 9.09
C LYS A 153 -1.48 -24.32 7.59
N ALA A 154 -0.57 -23.82 6.75
CA ALA A 154 -0.67 -23.94 5.29
C ALA A 154 -0.73 -25.41 4.85
N ILE A 155 0.21 -26.23 5.33
CA ILE A 155 0.28 -27.67 5.01
C ILE A 155 -0.98 -28.40 5.48
N ALA A 156 -1.47 -28.11 6.69
CA ALA A 156 -2.68 -28.73 7.22
C ALA A 156 -3.92 -28.41 6.38
N LEU A 157 -4.03 -27.18 5.87
CA LEU A 157 -5.11 -26.77 4.98
C LEU A 157 -5.03 -27.49 3.63
N GLN A 158 -3.84 -27.61 3.04
CA GLN A 158 -3.64 -28.35 1.79
C GLN A 158 -4.06 -29.81 1.93
N GLN A 159 -3.64 -30.47 3.01
CA GLN A 159 -4.03 -31.86 3.31
C GLN A 159 -5.54 -32.01 3.50
N GLN A 160 -6.20 -31.05 4.14
CA GLN A 160 -7.65 -31.08 4.33
C GLN A 160 -8.41 -30.91 3.01
N ASN A 161 -7.90 -30.08 2.09
CA ASN A 161 -8.49 -29.87 0.76
C ASN A 161 -8.27 -31.06 -0.19
N GLU A 162 -7.19 -31.84 -0.01
CA GLU A 162 -6.94 -33.07 -0.78
C GLU A 162 -7.84 -34.25 -0.38
N LEU A 163 -8.41 -34.21 0.83
CA LEU A 163 -9.25 -35.27 1.40
C LEU A 163 -10.77 -35.01 1.24
N ALA A 164 -11.16 -33.86 0.68
CA ALA A 164 -12.55 -33.43 0.48
C ALA A 164 -12.99 -33.62 -0.99
#